data_AF-H5TKL2-F1
#
_entry.id   AF-H5TKL2-F1
#
_cell.length_a   1.000
_cell.length_b   1.000
_cell.length_c   1.000
_cell.angle_alpha   90.00
_cell.angle_beta   90.00
_cell.angle_gamma   90.00
#
_symmetry.space_group_name_H-M   'P 1'
#
loop_
_entity.id
_entity.type
_entity.pdbx_description
1 polymer ?
#
loop_
_entity_poly.entity_id
_entity_poly.type
_entity_poly.pdbx_seq_one_letter_code
_entity_poly.pdbx_strand_id
1 'polypeptide(L)' 'MSDGNIHYAPLSADDALVDEWNVAVLGMHFAALISARQIRDARTNGHTEYMFVQSYDRTIVTQAVRSILSRFA' A
#
# COMPACT_ATOMS: atom_id res chain seq x y z
N MET A 1 -2.39 22.53 -7.55
CA MET A 1 -3.41 22.66 -6.50
C MET A 1 -3.40 21.37 -5.71
N SER A 2 -2.89 21.39 -4.49
CA SER A 2 -2.93 20.24 -3.57
C SER A 2 -4.37 20.07 -3.09
N ASP A 3 -4.94 18.89 -3.34
CA ASP A 3 -6.26 18.52 -2.87
C ASP A 3 -6.18 18.17 -1.37
N GLY A 4 -6.05 19.21 -0.52
CA GLY A 4 -6.01 19.07 0.94
C GLY A 4 -4.87 18.19 1.49
N ASN A 5 -5.22 17.29 2.42
CA ASN A 5 -4.32 16.35 3.14
C ASN A 5 -3.76 15.20 2.27
N ILE A 6 -3.84 15.32 0.93
CA ILE A 6 -3.34 14.32 0.01
C ILE A 6 -1.91 14.69 -0.38
N HIS A 7 -0.96 13.86 0.03
CA HIS A 7 0.45 13.96 -0.35
C HIS A 7 0.79 12.84 -1.34
N TYR A 8 1.67 13.13 -2.31
CA TYR A 8 2.19 12.15 -3.25
C TYR A 8 3.72 12.18 -3.29
N ALA A 9 4.33 11.02 -3.50
CA ALA A 9 5.74 10.84 -3.77
C ALA A 9 5.92 9.85 -4.93
N PRO A 10 6.82 10.11 -5.89
CA PRO A 10 7.03 9.21 -7.01
C PRO A 10 7.67 7.89 -6.54
N LEU A 11 7.23 6.77 -7.10
CA LEU A 11 7.85 5.46 -6.94
C LEU A 11 8.81 5.21 -8.10
N SER A 12 9.99 4.66 -7.81
CA SER A 12 10.90 4.13 -8.84
C SER A 12 10.27 2.90 -9.50
N ALA A 13 10.61 2.63 -10.76
CA ALA A 13 10.20 1.41 -11.44
C ALA A 13 10.77 0.14 -10.78
N ASP A 14 11.90 0.26 -10.08
CA ASP A 14 12.54 -0.84 -9.34
C ASP A 14 12.10 -0.89 -7.86
N ASP A 15 11.15 -0.05 -7.46
CA ASP A 15 10.63 -0.05 -6.10
C ASP A 15 9.82 -1.32 -5.85
N ALA A 16 10.07 -2.00 -4.73
CA ALA A 16 9.36 -3.22 -4.35
C ALA A 16 7.83 -3.04 -4.24
N LEU A 17 7.35 -1.81 -4.01
CA LEU A 17 5.92 -1.49 -3.92
C LEU A 17 5.29 -1.12 -5.27
N VAL A 18 6.02 -1.12 -6.38
CA VAL A 18 5.49 -0.67 -7.69
C VAL A 18 4.31 -1.51 -8.18
N ASP A 19 4.28 -2.81 -7.82
CA ASP A 19 3.20 -3.75 -8.15
C ASP A 19 2.20 -3.93 -7.00
N GLU A 20 2.30 -3.12 -5.94
CA GLU A 20 1.49 -3.24 -4.73
C GLU A 20 0.72 -1.96 -4.43
N TRP A 21 -0.56 -2.10 -4.09
CA TRP A 21 -1.30 -1.01 -3.45
C TRP A 21 -1.58 -1.38 -2.00
N ASN A 22 -1.50 -0.37 -1.13
CA ASN A 22 -1.62 -0.53 0.30
C ASN A 22 -2.60 0.51 0.85
N VAL A 23 -3.55 0.05 1.66
CA VAL A 23 -4.42 0.91 2.46
C VAL A 23 -4.16 0.60 3.92
N ALA A 24 -3.56 1.56 4.62
CA ALA A 24 -3.21 1.41 6.03
C ALA A 24 -3.89 2.49 6.87
N VAL A 25 -4.47 2.08 7.99
CA VAL A 25 -5.00 2.96 9.03
C VAL A 25 -4.22 2.69 10.30
N LEU A 26 -3.56 3.72 10.84
CA LEU A 26 -2.81 3.62 12.08
C LEU A 26 -3.22 4.77 13.01
N GLY A 27 -3.90 4.42 14.10
CA GLY A 27 -4.29 5.34 15.16
C GLY A 27 -3.92 4.80 16.54
N MET A 28 -4.21 5.58 17.58
CA MET A 28 -3.87 5.23 18.96
C MET A 28 -4.51 3.91 19.43
N HIS A 29 -5.73 3.61 18.98
CA HIS A 29 -6.49 2.43 19.41
C HIS A 29 -6.79 1.44 18.29
N PHE A 30 -6.46 1.78 17.05
CA PHE A 30 -6.76 0.95 15.88
C PHE A 30 -5.57 0.86 14.94
N ALA A 31 -5.38 -0.32 14.36
CA ALA A 31 -4.39 -0.57 13.32
C ALA A 31 -4.99 -1.57 12.33
N ALA A 32 -4.98 -1.23 11.04
CA ALA A 32 -5.40 -2.12 9.98
C ALA A 32 -4.58 -1.86 8.71
N LEU A 33 -4.33 -2.92 7.97
CA LEU A 33 -3.67 -2.90 6.67
C LEU A 33 -4.41 -3.84 5.74
N ILE A 34 -4.68 -3.35 4.53
CA ILE A 34 -4.90 -4.19 3.36
C ILE A 34 -3.73 -3.93 2.42
N SER A 35 -3.02 -5.00 2.08
CA SER A 35 -1.94 -4.98 1.10
C SER A 35 -2.30 -5.93 -0.02
N ALA A 36 -2.20 -5.46 -1.26
CA ALA A 36 -2.59 -6.24 -2.41
C ALA A 36 -1.55 -6.10 -3.52
N ARG A 37 -1.04 -7.23 -3.99
CA ARG A 37 -0.06 -7.31 -5.06
C ARG A 37 -0.69 -7.83 -6.33
N GLN A 38 -0.41 -7.17 -7.43
CA GLN A 38 -0.87 -7.61 -8.74
C GLN A 38 -0.31 -9.00 -9.06
N ILE A 39 -1.18 -9.89 -9.55
CA ILE A 39 -0.76 -11.19 -10.08
C ILE A 39 -0.32 -10.98 -11.53
N ARG A 40 0.98 -11.16 -11.81
CA ARG A 40 1.51 -11.12 -13.17
C ARG A 40 0.89 -12.30 -13.94
N ASP A 41 0.35 -12.02 -15.13
CA ASP A 41 -0.41 -12.93 -16.03
C ASP A 41 -1.93 -13.03 -15.84
N ALA A 42 -2.51 -12.41 -14.81
CA ALA A 42 -3.95 -12.45 -14.56
C ALA A 42 -4.77 -11.48 -15.44
N ARG A 43 -4.33 -11.19 -16.67
CA ARG A 43 -5.11 -10.36 -17.61
C ARG A 43 -6.19 -11.19 -18.28
N THR A 44 -7.07 -11.78 -17.48
CA THR A 44 -8.27 -12.47 -17.95
C THR A 44 -9.39 -11.44 -17.97
N ASN A 45 -9.85 -11.07 -19.17
CA ASN A 45 -11.03 -10.21 -19.38
C ASN A 45 -10.96 -8.76 -18.86
N GLY A 46 -9.78 -8.13 -18.87
CA GLY A 46 -9.65 -6.68 -18.61
C GLY A 46 -9.78 -6.26 -17.15
N HIS A 47 -9.88 -7.22 -16.23
CA HIS A 47 -9.75 -6.99 -14.80
C HIS A 47 -8.32 -7.33 -14.37
N THR A 48 -7.74 -6.51 -13.48
CA THR A 48 -6.48 -6.82 -12.82
C THR A 48 -6.77 -7.61 -11.56
N GLU A 49 -6.23 -8.83 -11.45
CA GLU A 49 -6.34 -9.61 -10.22
C GLU A 49 -5.19 -9.29 -9.25
N TYR A 50 -5.52 -9.34 -7.95
CA TYR A 50 -4.58 -9.08 -6.88
C TYR A 50 -4.65 -10.20 -5.84
N MET A 51 -3.48 -10.64 -5.40
CA MET A 51 -3.37 -11.41 -4.16
C MET A 51 -3.30 -10.41 -3.02
N PHE A 52 -4.22 -10.52 -2.05
CA PHE A 52 -4.29 -9.60 -0.94
C PHE A 52 -4.16 -10.29 0.41
N VAL A 53 -3.62 -9.54 1.37
CA VAL A 53 -3.61 -9.90 2.79
C VAL A 53 -4.21 -8.75 3.58
N GLN A 54 -5.00 -9.10 4.60
CA GLN A 54 -5.49 -8.16 5.59
C GLN A 54 -4.86 -8.48 6.94
N SER A 55 -4.40 -7.44 7.64
CA SER A 55 -3.87 -7.57 8.99
C SER A 55 -4.40 -6.47 9.89
N TYR A 56 -4.66 -6.84 11.15
CA TYR A 56 -4.95 -5.93 12.24
C TYR A 56 -3.83 -5.93 13.30
N ASP A 57 -2.72 -6.63 13.02
CA ASP A 57 -1.56 -6.62 13.90
C ASP A 57 -0.87 -5.26 13.83
N ARG A 58 -0.83 -4.57 14.97
CA ARG A 58 -0.27 -3.21 15.08
C ARG A 58 1.20 -3.13 14.66
N THR A 59 1.99 -4.16 14.94
CA THR A 59 3.41 -4.18 14.61
C THR A 59 3.59 -4.24 13.10
N ILE A 60 2.88 -5.16 12.44
CA ILE A 60 2.90 -5.29 10.98
C ILE A 60 2.42 -4.00 10.31
N VAL A 61 1.29 -3.44 10.75
CA VAL A 61 0.72 -2.19 10.19
C VAL A 61 1.71 -1.04 10.35
N THR A 62 2.35 -0.90 11.52
CA THR A 62 3.31 0.18 11.77
C THR A 62 4.54 0.06 10.88
N GLN A 63 5.05 -1.15 10.67
CA GLN A 63 6.18 -1.40 9.76
C GLN A 63 5.82 -1.05 8.31
N ALA A 64 4.63 -1.47 7.85
CA ALA A 64 4.15 -1.14 6.51
C ALA A 64 4.00 0.38 6.31
N VAL A 65 3.38 1.09 7.27
CA VAL A 65 3.24 2.55 7.23
C VAL A 65 4.60 3.24 7.19
N ARG A 66 5.57 2.80 8.00
CA ARG A 66 6.94 3.36 7.98
C ARG A 66 7.62 3.15 6.62
N SER A 67 7.47 1.98 6.02
CA SER A 67 7.98 1.71 4.67
C SER A 67 7.35 2.66 3.64
N ILE A 68 6.03 2.83 3.65
CA ILE A 68 5.35 3.75 2.71
C ILE A 68 5.83 5.19 2.91
N LEU A 69 5.85 5.67 4.16
CA LEU A 69 6.21 7.05 4.48
C LEU A 69 7.69 7.37 4.23
N SER A 70 8.60 6.38 4.20
CA SER A 70 10.01 6.63 3.91
C SER A 70 10.26 7.16 2.49
N ARG A 71 9.27 7.08 1.60
CA ARG A 71 9.33 7.61 0.23
C ARG A 71 8.94 9.08 0.12
N PHE A 72 8.43 9.67 1.20
CA PHE A 72 8.03 11.08 1.28
C PHE A 72 9.09 11.98 1.94
N ALA A 73 10.23 11.41 2.33
CA ALA A 73 11.35 12.12 2.95
C ALA A 73 12.23 12.84 1.92
#